data_AF-A0A2C1ERM5-F1
#
_entry.id   AF-A0A2C1ERM5-F1
#
_cell.length_a   1.000
_cell.length_b   1.000
_cell.length_c   1.000
_cell.angle_alpha   90.00
_cell.angle_beta   90.00
_cell.angle_gamma   90.00
#
_symmetry.space_group_name_H-M   'P 1'
#
loop_
_entity.id
_entity.type
_entity.pdbx_description
1 polymer ?
#
loop_
_entity_poly.entity_id
_entity_poly.type
_entity_poly.pdbx_seq_one_letter_code
_entity_poly.pdbx_strand_id
1 'polypeptide(L)'
;MGFGEKLFKLRKEKGLSQEMLAEKLNTTRQAISKWENGQGFPETEKLIMIGNVFEVSLDYLLKETAEQSNDKEHGYYVSKEMAEGYIVYGQKISKYIALGFSFLILSTIPYLLFKENATMSTFLVIIIAVLGIGAMMVPVTIEESRYNVLKKEELLFDQNFLKELTKRYATIKKKYAAVVIIGFCFIAAGAIPFLFEKKRITSGELVQFYPYCVVLIAIGVYLFVRVLGVLETYRILVENKEYSNRFIFKLKKKVRKKVDSL
;
A
#
# COMPACT_ATOMS: atom_id res chain seq x y z
N MET A 1 15.47 -31.11 2.69
CA MET A 1 15.07 -32.10 3.69
C MET A 1 13.62 -31.93 4.09
N GLY A 2 12.79 -32.93 3.77
CA GLY A 2 11.37 -32.99 4.15
C GLY A 2 11.15 -33.46 5.59
N PHE A 3 9.90 -33.44 6.05
CA PHE A 3 9.53 -33.83 7.42
C PHE A 3 10.01 -35.25 7.80
N GLY A 4 9.76 -36.25 6.95
CA GLY A 4 10.12 -37.65 7.22
C GLY A 4 11.62 -37.85 7.41
N GLU A 5 12.43 -37.19 6.58
CA GLU A 5 13.89 -37.22 6.67
C GLU A 5 14.39 -36.56 7.96
N LYS A 6 13.76 -35.45 8.39
CA LYS A 6 14.08 -34.79 9.66
C LYS A 6 13.74 -35.67 10.85
N LEU A 7 12.57 -36.30 10.84
CA LEU A 7 12.15 -37.21 11.89
C LEU A 7 13.12 -38.39 12.02
N PHE A 8 13.49 -39.00 10.89
CA PHE A 8 14.48 -40.09 10.84
C PHE A 8 15.83 -39.63 11.41
N LYS A 9 16.31 -38.46 11.01
CA LYS A 9 17.58 -37.88 11.46
C LYS A 9 17.57 -37.66 12.98
N LEU A 10 16.56 -36.96 13.50
CA LEU A 10 16.42 -36.69 14.94
C LEU A 10 16.34 -37.99 15.76
N ARG A 11 15.60 -38.99 15.28
CA ARG A 11 15.50 -40.30 15.93
C ARG A 11 16.88 -40.98 16.01
N LYS A 12 17.65 -40.94 14.93
CA LYS A 12 19.00 -41.52 14.88
C LYS A 12 20.00 -40.76 15.74
N GLU A 13 19.95 -39.43 15.78
CA GLU A 13 20.78 -38.60 16.65
C GLU A 13 20.55 -38.88 18.13
N LYS A 14 19.31 -39.17 18.54
CA LYS A 14 18.97 -39.61 19.91
C LYS A 14 19.14 -41.11 20.14
N GLY A 15 19.63 -41.87 19.16
CA GLY A 15 19.87 -43.32 19.29
C GLY A 15 18.61 -44.19 19.47
N LEU A 16 17.44 -43.71 19.06
CA LEU A 16 16.17 -44.39 19.28
C LEU A 16 15.81 -45.38 18.15
N SER A 17 15.23 -46.52 18.51
CA SER A 17 14.56 -47.39 17.53
C SER A 17 13.18 -46.82 17.14
N GLN A 18 12.58 -47.33 16.05
CA GLN A 18 11.23 -46.90 15.66
C GLN A 18 10.20 -47.32 16.71
N GLU A 19 10.40 -48.46 17.36
CA GLU A 19 9.58 -48.99 18.44
C GLU A 19 9.66 -48.07 19.68
N MET A 20 10.87 -47.69 20.09
CA MET A 20 11.07 -46.79 21.24
C MET A 20 10.47 -45.40 21.00
N LEU A 21 10.55 -44.89 19.77
CA LEU A 21 9.91 -43.63 19.42
C LEU A 21 8.38 -43.77 19.39
N ALA A 22 7.86 -44.89 18.90
CA ALA A 22 6.43 -45.18 18.87
C ALA A 22 5.84 -45.22 20.29
N GLU A 23 6.54 -45.85 21.24
CA GLU A 23 6.16 -45.86 22.66
C GLU A 23 6.14 -44.44 23.25
N LYS A 24 7.20 -43.66 23.04
CA LYS A 24 7.27 -42.27 23.53
C LYS A 24 6.16 -41.37 22.97
N LEU A 25 5.73 -41.62 21.74
CA LEU A 25 4.70 -40.84 21.06
C LEU A 25 3.32 -41.47 21.19
N ASN A 26 3.12 -42.54 21.97
CA ASN A 26 1.86 -43.27 22.09
C ASN A 26 1.23 -43.57 20.71
N THR A 27 2.02 -44.18 19.82
CA THR A 27 1.61 -44.54 18.45
C THR A 27 2.18 -45.91 18.08
N THR A 28 1.97 -46.36 16.83
CA THR A 28 2.49 -47.65 16.36
C THR A 28 3.80 -47.47 15.61
N ARG A 29 4.67 -48.48 15.66
CA ARG A 29 5.91 -48.53 14.86
C ARG A 29 5.64 -48.32 13.37
N GLN A 30 4.53 -48.87 12.87
CA GLN A 30 4.10 -48.72 11.48
C GLN A 30 3.79 -47.24 11.14
N ALA A 31 3.20 -46.48 12.06
CA ALA A 31 2.97 -45.05 11.87
C ALA A 31 4.28 -44.28 11.77
N ILE A 32 5.25 -44.54 12.66
CA ILE A 32 6.59 -43.95 12.59
C ILE A 32 7.25 -44.24 11.24
N SER A 33 7.22 -45.49 10.79
CA SER A 33 7.78 -45.88 9.49
C SER A 33 7.09 -45.15 8.32
N LYS A 34 5.77 -45.01 8.33
CA LYS A 34 5.04 -44.24 7.31
C LYS A 34 5.44 -42.77 7.31
N TRP A 35 5.60 -42.15 8.48
CA TRP A 35 6.01 -40.76 8.60
C TRP A 35 7.44 -40.54 8.11
N GLU A 36 8.38 -41.41 8.49
CA GLU A 36 9.78 -41.35 8.05
C GLU A 36 9.92 -41.53 6.53
N ASN A 37 9.07 -42.37 5.93
CA ASN A 37 9.05 -42.63 4.48
C ASN A 37 8.14 -41.68 3.68
N GLY A 38 7.54 -40.65 4.30
CA GLY A 38 6.66 -39.70 3.63
C GLY A 38 5.32 -40.26 3.14
N GLN A 39 4.93 -41.47 3.59
CA GLN A 39 3.70 -42.17 3.21
C GLN A 39 2.51 -41.84 4.14
N GLY A 40 2.66 -40.81 4.97
CA GLY A 40 1.65 -40.34 5.90
C GLY A 40 2.21 -39.19 6.74
N PHE A 41 1.33 -38.47 7.41
CA PHE A 41 1.71 -37.33 8.24
C PHE A 41 1.15 -37.50 9.66
N PRO A 42 1.91 -37.14 10.71
CA PRO A 42 1.40 -37.17 12.07
C PRO A 42 0.30 -36.14 12.29
N GLU A 43 -0.61 -36.46 13.20
CA GLU A 43 -1.61 -35.50 13.69
C GLU A 43 -0.94 -34.39 14.51
N THR A 44 -1.62 -33.25 14.65
CA THR A 44 -1.11 -32.06 15.35
C THR A 44 -0.60 -32.37 16.76
N GLU A 45 -1.29 -33.24 17.50
CA GLU A 45 -0.87 -33.64 18.84
C GLU A 45 0.48 -34.39 18.81
N LYS A 46 0.65 -35.33 17.87
CA LYS A 46 1.90 -36.08 17.69
C LYS A 46 3.03 -35.19 17.22
N LEU A 47 2.76 -34.18 16.39
CA LEU A 47 3.73 -33.16 15.98
C LEU A 47 4.30 -32.38 17.17
N ILE A 48 3.43 -31.95 18.09
CA ILE A 48 3.84 -31.25 19.31
C ILE A 48 4.69 -32.18 20.18
N MET A 49 4.27 -33.44 20.36
CA MET A 49 5.05 -34.43 21.10
C MET A 49 6.43 -34.67 20.48
N ILE A 50 6.53 -34.77 19.16
CA ILE A 50 7.81 -34.89 18.44
C ILE A 50 8.71 -33.69 18.74
N GLY A 51 8.16 -32.46 18.67
CA GLY A 51 8.90 -31.24 19.02
C GLY A 51 9.46 -31.27 20.44
N ASN A 52 8.67 -31.75 21.40
CA ASN A 52 9.08 -31.88 22.80
C ASN A 52 10.13 -32.99 23.02
N VAL A 53 9.96 -34.17 22.40
CA VAL A 53 10.88 -35.31 22.55
C VAL A 53 12.27 -34.98 22.00
N PHE A 54 12.33 -34.21 20.91
CA PHE A 54 13.57 -33.87 20.24
C PHE A 54 14.07 -32.45 20.54
N GLU A 55 13.36 -31.69 21.38
CA GLU A 55 13.68 -30.31 21.76
C GLU A 55 13.85 -29.38 20.54
N VAL A 56 12.98 -29.52 19.55
CA VAL A 56 12.98 -28.71 18.32
C VAL A 56 11.66 -27.97 18.14
N SER A 57 11.70 -26.82 17.46
CA SER A 57 10.47 -26.09 17.13
C SER A 57 9.66 -26.82 16.06
N LEU A 58 8.34 -26.66 16.10
CA LEU A 58 7.44 -27.11 15.03
C LEU A 58 7.84 -26.50 13.68
N ASP A 59 8.30 -25.25 13.68
CA ASP A 59 8.85 -24.57 12.52
C ASP A 59 10.01 -25.35 11.89
N TYR A 60 10.93 -25.89 12.70
CA TYR A 60 12.02 -26.72 12.19
C TYR A 60 11.51 -28.05 11.62
N LEU A 61 10.52 -28.68 12.26
CA LEU A 61 9.96 -29.95 11.78
C LEU A 61 9.21 -29.79 10.45
N LEU A 62 8.43 -28.72 10.31
CA LEU A 62 7.50 -28.51 9.20
C LEU A 62 8.10 -27.79 7.99
N LYS A 63 9.01 -26.83 8.21
CA LYS A 63 9.64 -26.11 7.08
C LYS A 63 10.62 -27.03 6.39
N GLU A 64 10.53 -27.21 5.09
CA GLU A 64 11.58 -27.92 4.37
C GLU A 64 12.89 -27.12 4.50
N THR A 65 13.94 -27.75 5.05
CA THR A 65 15.29 -27.20 4.90
C THR A 65 15.72 -27.55 3.49
N ALA A 66 15.28 -26.74 2.52
CA ALA A 66 15.94 -26.71 1.23
C ALA A 66 17.42 -26.44 1.50
N GLU A 67 18.28 -27.32 1.01
CA GLU A 67 19.67 -26.99 0.78
C GLU A 67 19.70 -25.65 0.06
N GLN A 68 20.52 -24.74 0.57
CA GLN A 68 20.84 -23.39 0.09
C GLN A 68 20.45 -23.09 -1.37
N SER A 69 19.16 -22.89 -1.65
CA SER A 69 18.72 -21.98 -2.68
C SER A 69 18.63 -20.62 -2.00
N ASN A 70 19.55 -19.73 -2.36
CA ASN A 70 19.55 -18.32 -2.00
C ASN A 70 18.40 -17.55 -2.68
N ASP A 71 17.19 -18.11 -2.65
CA ASP A 71 15.95 -17.46 -3.05
C ASP A 71 14.89 -17.74 -1.99
N LYS A 72 15.17 -17.26 -0.76
CA LYS A 72 14.07 -16.87 0.11
C LYS A 72 13.35 -15.77 -0.65
N GLU A 73 12.10 -16.02 -1.09
CA GLU A 73 11.18 -14.97 -1.50
C GLU A 73 11.07 -13.99 -0.32
N HIS A 74 11.95 -12.98 -0.32
CA HIS A 74 12.02 -11.94 0.69
C HIS A 74 10.92 -10.92 0.38
N GLY A 75 9.67 -11.34 0.52
CA GLY A 75 8.52 -10.48 0.33
C GLY A 75 7.52 -10.58 1.49
N TYR A 76 6.84 -9.48 1.75
CA TYR A 76 5.74 -9.39 2.70
C TYR A 76 4.47 -9.89 2.03
N TYR A 77 3.87 -10.95 2.60
CA TYR A 77 2.59 -11.45 2.13
C TYR A 77 1.47 -10.46 2.46
N VAL A 78 0.69 -10.08 1.45
CA VAL A 78 -0.43 -9.15 1.56
C VAL A 78 -1.73 -9.92 1.38
N SER A 79 -2.53 -10.02 2.44
CA SER A 79 -3.87 -10.59 2.35
C SER A 79 -4.82 -9.68 1.56
N LYS A 80 -5.94 -10.25 1.08
CA LYS A 80 -6.98 -9.50 0.37
C LYS A 80 -7.50 -8.34 1.22
N GLU A 81 -7.72 -8.58 2.51
CA GLU A 81 -8.20 -7.58 3.47
C GLU A 81 -7.19 -6.43 3.63
N MET A 82 -5.89 -6.75 3.69
CA MET A 82 -4.84 -5.75 3.80
C MET A 82 -4.74 -4.87 2.55
N ALA A 83 -4.86 -5.47 1.36
CA ALA A 83 -4.84 -4.77 0.09
C ALA A 83 -6.07 -3.86 -0.07
N GLU A 84 -7.28 -4.36 0.22
CA GLU A 84 -8.51 -3.56 0.17
C GLU A 84 -8.50 -2.43 1.21
N GLY A 85 -8.02 -2.69 2.43
CA GLY A 85 -7.83 -1.67 3.45
C GLY A 85 -6.91 -0.54 2.98
N TYR A 86 -5.78 -0.89 2.35
CA TYR A 86 -4.86 0.08 1.78
C TYR A 86 -5.48 0.91 0.63
N ILE A 87 -6.30 0.28 -0.22
CA ILE A 87 -7.03 0.98 -1.28
C ILE A 87 -7.99 2.02 -0.70
N VAL A 88 -8.76 1.65 0.33
CA VAL A 88 -9.69 2.57 1.00
C VAL A 88 -8.94 3.71 1.69
N TYR A 89 -7.83 3.40 2.37
CA TYR A 89 -6.94 4.37 2.98
C TYR A 89 -6.39 5.38 1.95
N GLY A 90 -5.86 4.89 0.82
CA GLY A 90 -5.36 5.72 -0.26
C GLY A 90 -6.43 6.61 -0.89
N GLN A 91 -7.67 6.11 -1.04
CA GLN A 91 -8.82 6.91 -1.49
C GLN A 91 -9.15 8.05 -0.50
N LYS A 92 -9.12 7.76 0.80
CA LYS A 92 -9.39 8.75 1.86
C LYS A 92 -8.33 9.86 1.83
N ILE A 93 -7.05 9.50 1.78
CA ILE A 93 -5.95 10.47 1.67
C ILE A 93 -6.10 11.32 0.41
N SER A 94 -6.31 10.69 -0.73
CA SER A 94 -6.43 11.38 -2.02
C SER A 94 -7.57 12.40 -2.03
N LYS A 95 -8.68 12.10 -1.34
CA LYS A 95 -9.81 13.03 -1.17
C LYS A 95 -9.38 14.27 -0.37
N TYR A 96 -8.71 14.10 0.77
CA TYR A 96 -8.28 15.22 1.62
C TYR A 96 -7.24 16.11 0.95
N ILE A 97 -6.25 15.50 0.27
CA ILE A 97 -5.26 16.25 -0.51
C ILE A 97 -5.94 17.04 -1.64
N ALA A 98 -6.86 16.40 -2.37
CA ALA A 98 -7.60 17.08 -3.45
C ALA A 98 -8.46 18.24 -2.93
N LEU A 99 -9.18 18.05 -1.81
CA LEU A 99 -9.95 19.11 -1.16
C LEU A 99 -9.06 20.28 -0.73
N GLY A 100 -7.88 19.98 -0.19
CA GLY A 100 -6.91 20.99 0.18
C GLY A 100 -6.52 21.90 -0.99
N PHE A 101 -6.12 21.30 -2.13
CA PHE A 101 -5.78 22.07 -3.32
C PHE A 101 -6.96 22.88 -3.85
N SER A 102 -8.17 22.31 -3.85
CA SER A 102 -9.37 23.03 -4.27
C SER A 102 -9.66 24.24 -3.38
N PHE A 103 -9.56 24.10 -2.05
CA PHE A 103 -9.75 25.24 -1.15
C PHE A 103 -8.67 26.31 -1.31
N LEU A 104 -7.41 25.93 -1.53
CA LEU A 104 -6.35 26.91 -1.83
C LEU A 104 -6.67 27.71 -3.10
N ILE A 105 -7.21 27.07 -4.15
CA ILE A 105 -7.64 27.79 -5.36
C ILE A 105 -8.85 28.68 -5.07
N LEU A 106 -9.87 28.14 -4.39
CA LEU A 106 -11.08 28.88 -4.02
C LEU A 106 -10.80 30.05 -3.06
N SER A 107 -9.68 30.03 -2.32
CA SER A 107 -9.26 31.12 -1.44
C SER A 107 -9.06 32.44 -2.19
N THR A 108 -8.91 32.40 -3.53
CA THR A 108 -8.84 33.60 -4.37
C THR A 108 -10.20 34.27 -4.62
N ILE A 109 -11.32 33.58 -4.42
CA ILE A 109 -12.67 34.10 -4.71
C ILE A 109 -13.03 35.34 -3.86
N PRO A 110 -12.78 35.38 -2.53
CA PRO A 110 -13.09 36.56 -1.75
C PRO A 110 -12.34 37.82 -2.21
N TYR A 111 -11.14 37.67 -2.78
CA TYR A 111 -10.41 38.78 -3.43
C TYR A 111 -11.12 39.30 -4.67
N LEU A 112 -11.75 38.40 -5.43
CA LEU A 112 -12.50 38.77 -6.62
C LEU A 112 -13.88 39.38 -6.28
N LEU A 113 -14.53 38.94 -5.20
CA LEU A 113 -15.89 39.40 -4.85
C LEU A 113 -15.92 40.67 -3.99
N PHE A 114 -14.99 40.85 -3.07
CA PHE A 114 -15.02 41.93 -2.06
C PHE A 114 -13.92 42.97 -2.27
N LYS A 115 -13.70 43.41 -3.52
CA LYS A 115 -12.62 44.34 -3.88
C LYS A 115 -12.67 45.66 -3.08
N GLU A 116 -13.86 46.17 -2.78
CA GLU A 116 -14.02 47.43 -2.04
C GLU A 116 -13.65 47.30 -0.55
N ASN A 117 -13.81 46.11 0.03
CA ASN A 117 -13.57 45.83 1.44
C ASN A 117 -12.34 44.93 1.61
N ALA A 118 -11.15 45.52 1.46
CA ALA A 118 -9.88 44.80 1.52
C ALA A 118 -9.71 44.00 2.83
N THR A 119 -10.17 44.53 3.96
CA THR A 119 -10.13 43.86 5.27
C THR A 119 -10.97 42.58 5.29
N MET A 120 -12.20 42.63 4.81
CA MET A 120 -13.09 41.47 4.74
C MET A 120 -12.59 40.42 3.75
N SER A 121 -12.11 40.87 2.60
CA SER A 121 -11.57 40.01 1.56
C SER A 121 -10.35 39.21 2.05
N THR A 122 -9.35 39.90 2.61
CA THR A 122 -8.13 39.28 3.14
C THR A 122 -8.42 38.33 4.29
N PHE A 123 -9.34 38.69 5.19
CA PHE A 123 -9.79 37.82 6.28
C PHE A 123 -10.40 36.51 5.77
N LEU A 124 -11.29 36.58 4.76
CA LEU A 124 -11.90 35.39 4.16
C LEU A 124 -10.90 34.53 3.38
N VAL A 125 -9.94 35.13 2.67
CA VAL A 125 -8.84 34.42 1.99
C VAL A 125 -8.08 33.57 3.01
N ILE A 126 -7.69 34.16 4.15
CA ILE A 126 -6.94 33.47 5.21
C ILE A 126 -7.75 32.28 5.76
N ILE A 127 -9.04 32.47 6.06
CA ILE A 127 -9.90 31.38 6.58
C ILE A 127 -9.94 30.21 5.59
N ILE A 128 -10.24 30.47 4.31
CA ILE A 128 -10.36 29.40 3.31
C ILE A 128 -9.00 28.71 3.07
N ALA A 129 -7.91 29.49 3.05
CA ALA A 129 -6.57 28.93 2.91
C ALA A 129 -6.20 28.03 4.10
N VAL A 130 -6.52 28.44 5.34
CA VAL A 130 -6.32 27.64 6.55
C VAL A 130 -7.14 26.35 6.51
N LEU A 131 -8.39 26.40 6.04
CA LEU A 131 -9.21 25.19 5.83
C LEU A 131 -8.58 24.25 4.78
N GLY A 132 -8.02 24.81 3.71
CA GLY A 132 -7.29 24.05 2.69
C GLY A 132 -6.07 23.34 3.25
N ILE A 133 -5.23 24.06 3.99
CA ILE A 133 -4.05 23.48 4.66
C ILE A 133 -4.49 22.43 5.69
N GLY A 134 -5.51 22.73 6.50
CA GLY A 134 -6.07 21.81 7.47
C GLY A 134 -6.53 20.50 6.83
N ALA A 135 -7.22 20.57 5.69
CA ALA A 135 -7.60 19.38 4.91
C ALA A 135 -6.38 18.57 4.46
N MET A 136 -5.29 19.21 4.01
CA MET A 136 -4.05 18.52 3.63
C MET A 136 -3.31 17.88 4.81
N MET A 137 -3.54 18.37 6.03
CA MET A 137 -2.91 17.83 7.24
C MET A 137 -3.68 16.64 7.84
N VAL A 138 -4.96 16.45 7.51
CA VAL A 138 -5.75 15.29 7.98
C VAL A 138 -5.09 13.94 7.67
N PRO A 139 -4.52 13.69 6.47
CA PRO A 139 -3.73 12.49 6.21
C PRO A 139 -2.60 12.20 7.22
N VAL A 140 -1.94 13.24 7.74
CA VAL A 140 -0.85 13.12 8.71
C VAL A 140 -1.37 12.60 10.05
N THR A 141 -2.59 12.99 10.44
CA THR A 141 -3.24 12.51 11.66
C THR A 141 -3.80 11.09 11.52
N ILE A 142 -4.00 10.62 10.28
CA ILE A 142 -4.41 9.23 9.99
C ILE A 142 -3.14 8.39 9.87
N GLU A 143 -2.48 8.16 11.00
CA GLU A 143 -1.30 7.33 11.06
C GLU A 143 -1.70 5.84 11.08
N GLU A 144 -1.85 5.23 9.90
CA GLU A 144 -1.95 3.77 9.76
C GLU A 144 -0.57 3.18 9.49
N SER A 145 0.23 3.08 10.56
CA SER A 145 1.58 2.50 10.55
C SER A 145 1.63 1.12 9.88
N ARG A 146 0.53 0.36 9.90
CA ARG A 146 0.35 -0.93 9.25
C ARG A 146 0.60 -0.92 7.74
N TYR A 147 0.27 0.17 7.02
CA TYR A 147 0.45 0.22 5.56
C TYR A 147 1.85 0.62 5.11
N ASN A 148 2.70 1.08 6.04
CA ASN A 148 4.06 1.49 5.70
C ASN A 148 4.89 0.35 5.14
N VAL A 149 4.61 -0.89 5.55
CA VAL A 149 5.27 -2.09 5.02
C VAL A 149 5.01 -2.27 3.52
N LEU A 150 3.83 -1.89 3.02
CA LEU A 150 3.45 -2.06 1.61
C LEU A 150 4.30 -1.20 0.65
N LYS A 151 4.89 -0.11 1.16
CA LYS A 151 5.81 0.76 0.42
C LYS A 151 7.28 0.41 0.64
N LYS A 152 7.55 -0.50 1.58
CA LYS A 152 8.89 -0.76 2.14
C LYS A 152 9.37 -2.18 1.97
N GLU A 153 8.58 -3.10 1.44
CA GLU A 153 8.97 -4.48 1.20
C GLU A 153 8.43 -4.92 -0.15
N GLU A 154 9.04 -5.94 -0.74
CA GLU A 154 8.47 -6.60 -1.92
C GLU A 154 7.18 -7.31 -1.53
N LEU A 155 6.12 -7.20 -2.32
CA LEU A 155 4.82 -7.76 -1.96
C LEU A 155 4.56 -9.11 -2.62
N LEU A 156 4.09 -10.06 -1.81
CA LEU A 156 3.61 -11.37 -2.26
C LEU A 156 2.10 -11.44 -2.11
N PHE A 157 1.43 -12.00 -3.11
CA PHE A 157 -0.02 -12.14 -3.14
C PHE A 157 -0.39 -13.57 -3.57
N ASP A 158 -1.58 -14.01 -3.18
CA ASP A 158 -2.22 -15.15 -3.84
C ASP A 158 -2.34 -14.89 -5.36
N GLN A 159 -2.05 -15.89 -6.20
CA GLN A 159 -1.99 -15.70 -7.65
C GLN A 159 -3.36 -15.35 -8.26
N ASN A 160 -4.45 -15.90 -7.73
CA ASN A 160 -5.80 -15.60 -8.21
C ASN A 160 -6.18 -14.17 -7.84
N PHE A 161 -5.85 -13.78 -6.60
CA PHE A 161 -6.07 -12.42 -6.14
C PHE A 161 -5.24 -11.39 -6.91
N LEU A 162 -3.96 -11.66 -7.21
CA LEU A 162 -3.12 -10.77 -8.00
C LEU A 162 -3.69 -10.54 -9.41
N LYS A 163 -4.21 -11.60 -10.06
CA LYS A 163 -4.89 -11.49 -11.36
C LYS A 163 -6.16 -10.63 -11.26
N GLU A 164 -6.97 -10.84 -10.22
CA GLU A 164 -8.17 -10.02 -9.94
C GLU A 164 -7.79 -8.54 -9.79
N LEU A 165 -6.79 -8.26 -8.96
CA LEU A 165 -6.31 -6.90 -8.66
C LEU A 165 -5.74 -6.21 -9.91
N THR A 166 -4.96 -6.93 -10.71
CA THR A 166 -4.39 -6.41 -11.97
C THR A 166 -5.49 -6.05 -12.97
N LYS A 167 -6.51 -6.91 -13.11
CA LYS A 167 -7.68 -6.62 -13.97
C LYS A 167 -8.47 -5.41 -13.47
N ARG A 168 -8.65 -5.29 -12.14
CA ARG A 168 -9.30 -4.12 -11.52
C ARG A 168 -8.50 -2.84 -11.77
N TYR A 169 -7.17 -2.89 -11.62
CA TYR A 169 -6.30 -1.76 -11.91
C TYR A 169 -6.39 -1.29 -13.37
N ALA A 170 -6.34 -2.22 -14.34
CA ALA A 170 -6.48 -1.88 -15.76
C ALA A 170 -7.84 -1.22 -16.07
N THR A 171 -8.91 -1.70 -15.43
CA THR A 171 -10.26 -1.13 -15.58
C THR A 171 -10.34 0.28 -15.00
N ILE A 172 -9.79 0.48 -13.82
CA ILE A 172 -9.75 1.78 -13.14
C ILE A 172 -8.90 2.77 -13.95
N LYS A 173 -7.73 2.37 -14.43
CA LYS A 173 -6.84 3.20 -15.25
C LYS A 173 -7.57 3.75 -16.48
N LYS A 174 -8.36 2.93 -17.18
CA LYS A 174 -9.19 3.37 -18.32
C LYS A 174 -10.29 4.36 -17.90
N LYS A 175 -11.05 4.04 -16.85
CA LYS A 175 -12.12 4.94 -16.34
C LYS A 175 -11.54 6.29 -15.91
N TYR A 176 -10.40 6.28 -15.23
CA TYR A 176 -9.79 7.46 -14.65
C TYR A 176 -9.07 8.31 -15.68
N ALA A 177 -8.60 7.73 -16.80
CA ALA A 177 -8.14 8.50 -17.95
C ALA A 177 -9.24 9.43 -18.48
N ALA A 178 -10.48 8.96 -18.60
CA ALA A 178 -11.62 9.80 -18.99
C ALA A 178 -11.87 10.93 -17.98
N VAL A 179 -11.79 10.63 -16.67
CA VAL A 179 -11.95 11.64 -15.61
C VAL A 179 -10.82 12.69 -15.64
N VAL A 180 -9.59 12.30 -15.96
CA VAL A 180 -8.46 13.23 -16.13
C VAL A 180 -8.69 14.17 -17.30
N ILE A 181 -9.20 13.66 -18.43
CA ILE A 181 -9.55 14.49 -19.60
C ILE A 181 -10.63 15.50 -19.20
N ILE A 182 -11.68 15.06 -18.51
CA ILE A 182 -12.75 15.93 -18.00
C ILE A 182 -12.17 17.01 -17.05
N GLY A 183 -11.28 16.62 -16.13
CA GLY A 183 -10.61 17.55 -15.22
C GLY A 183 -9.78 18.59 -15.96
N PHE A 184 -9.05 18.18 -17.00
CA PHE A 184 -8.28 19.10 -17.85
C PHE A 184 -9.20 20.06 -18.63
N CYS A 185 -10.33 19.58 -19.15
CA CYS A 185 -11.34 20.42 -19.79
C CYS A 185 -11.87 21.49 -18.82
N PHE A 186 -12.13 21.16 -17.55
CA PHE A 186 -12.55 22.12 -16.54
C PHE A 186 -11.47 23.18 -16.24
N ILE A 187 -10.21 22.75 -16.11
CA ILE A 187 -9.08 23.68 -15.91
C ILE A 187 -8.93 24.60 -17.13
N ALA A 188 -8.96 24.06 -18.35
CA ALA A 188 -8.84 24.83 -19.58
C ALA A 188 -10.01 25.82 -19.72
N ALA A 189 -11.25 25.37 -19.50
CA ALA A 189 -12.43 26.23 -19.56
C ALA A 189 -12.38 27.39 -18.55
N GLY A 190 -11.85 27.14 -17.34
CA GLY A 190 -11.64 28.20 -16.36
C GLY A 190 -10.43 29.10 -16.65
N ALA A 191 -9.37 28.58 -17.28
CA ALA A 191 -8.14 29.35 -17.56
C ALA A 191 -8.22 30.21 -18.83
N ILE A 192 -8.92 29.73 -19.87
CA ILE A 192 -9.03 30.41 -21.17
C ILE A 192 -9.48 31.88 -21.04
N PRO A 193 -10.54 32.22 -20.27
CA PRO A 193 -10.96 33.62 -20.15
C PRO A 193 -9.88 34.57 -19.62
N PHE A 194 -9.01 34.10 -18.71
CA PHE A 194 -7.89 34.89 -18.20
C PHE A 194 -6.81 35.17 -19.26
N LEU A 195 -6.66 34.28 -20.26
CA LEU A 195 -5.68 34.46 -21.35
C LEU A 195 -6.13 35.50 -22.38
N PHE A 196 -7.42 35.49 -22.75
CA PHE A 196 -7.96 36.39 -23.77
C PHE A 196 -8.21 37.81 -23.27
N GLU A 197 -8.44 38.01 -21.97
CA GLU A 197 -8.73 39.32 -21.39
C GLU A 197 -7.52 40.00 -20.73
N LYS A 198 -6.29 39.64 -21.11
CA LYS A 198 -5.04 40.18 -20.54
C LYS A 198 -5.03 41.72 -20.45
N LYS A 199 -5.64 42.44 -21.41
CA LYS A 199 -5.77 43.91 -21.40
C LYS A 199 -6.67 44.47 -20.30
N ARG A 200 -7.78 43.79 -19.94
CA ARG A 200 -8.71 44.21 -18.87
C ARG A 200 -8.16 43.88 -17.47
N ILE A 201 -7.42 42.78 -17.38
CA ILE A 201 -6.70 42.42 -16.15
C ILE A 201 -5.64 43.48 -15.81
N THR A 202 -4.89 43.97 -16.82
CA THR A 202 -3.91 45.04 -16.63
C THR A 202 -4.51 46.42 -16.33
N SER A 203 -5.77 46.67 -16.68
CA SER A 203 -6.50 47.89 -16.29
C SER A 203 -7.18 47.78 -14.92
N GLY A 204 -7.14 46.60 -14.28
CA GLY A 204 -7.76 46.38 -12.96
C GLY A 204 -9.29 46.29 -12.99
N GLU A 205 -9.90 46.21 -14.17
CA GLU A 205 -11.33 45.97 -14.36
C GLU A 205 -11.63 44.50 -14.16
N LEU A 206 -12.29 44.19 -13.05
CA LEU A 206 -12.60 42.82 -12.69
C LEU A 206 -13.91 42.40 -13.35
N VAL A 207 -13.85 41.37 -14.20
CA VAL A 207 -15.05 40.90 -14.90
C VAL A 207 -15.86 39.98 -14.00
N GLN A 208 -17.18 40.20 -13.95
CA GLN A 208 -18.11 39.52 -13.03
C GLN A 208 -18.07 37.98 -13.14
N PHE A 209 -17.57 37.41 -14.24
CA PHE A 209 -17.52 35.97 -14.43
C PHE A 209 -16.26 35.28 -13.83
N TYR A 210 -15.21 36.01 -13.41
CA TYR A 210 -13.97 35.40 -12.92
C TYR A 210 -14.11 34.45 -11.72
N PRO A 211 -15.00 34.69 -10.73
CA PRO A 211 -15.23 33.73 -9.66
C PRO A 211 -15.68 32.36 -10.17
N TYR A 212 -16.52 32.31 -11.21
CA TYR A 212 -16.97 31.04 -11.81
C TYR A 212 -15.82 30.31 -12.50
N CYS A 213 -14.91 31.04 -13.15
CA CYS A 213 -13.68 30.48 -13.72
C CYS A 213 -12.81 29.80 -12.66
N VAL A 214 -12.63 30.45 -11.50
CA VAL A 214 -11.88 29.88 -10.37
C VAL A 214 -12.53 28.59 -9.85
N VAL A 215 -13.86 28.55 -9.75
CA VAL A 215 -14.59 27.34 -9.35
C VAL A 215 -14.36 26.19 -10.34
N LEU A 216 -14.41 26.45 -11.65
CA LEU A 216 -14.12 25.43 -12.68
C LEU A 216 -12.69 24.88 -12.53
N ILE A 217 -11.70 25.75 -12.31
CA ILE A 217 -10.31 25.32 -12.07
C ILE A 217 -10.23 24.46 -10.81
N ALA A 218 -10.87 24.88 -9.71
CA ALA A 218 -10.87 24.12 -8.45
C ALA A 218 -11.49 22.72 -8.59
N ILE A 219 -12.57 22.58 -9.37
CA ILE A 219 -13.20 21.30 -9.70
C ILE A 219 -12.27 20.43 -10.53
N GLY A 220 -11.65 20.99 -11.57
CA GLY A 220 -10.73 20.25 -12.42
C GLY A 220 -9.50 19.75 -11.67
N VAL A 221 -8.93 20.60 -10.81
CA VAL A 221 -7.81 20.22 -9.92
C VAL A 221 -8.23 19.16 -8.91
N TYR A 222 -9.43 19.24 -8.33
CA TYR A 222 -9.96 18.21 -7.43
C TYR A 222 -9.96 16.83 -8.10
N LEU A 223 -10.56 16.75 -9.29
CA LEU A 223 -10.68 15.50 -10.05
C LEU A 223 -9.30 14.93 -10.39
N PHE A 224 -8.39 15.78 -10.88
CA PHE A 224 -7.05 15.39 -11.26
C PHE A 224 -6.24 14.84 -10.08
N VAL A 225 -6.14 15.61 -8.98
CA VAL A 225 -5.38 15.21 -7.79
C VAL A 225 -5.95 13.94 -7.15
N ARG A 226 -7.29 13.83 -7.08
CA ARG A 226 -7.95 12.65 -6.52
C ARG A 226 -7.64 11.40 -7.34
N VAL A 227 -7.73 11.49 -8.67
CA VAL A 227 -7.43 10.37 -9.58
C VAL A 227 -5.98 9.91 -9.44
N LEU A 228 -5.03 10.86 -9.43
CA LEU A 228 -3.61 10.53 -9.31
C LEU A 228 -3.30 9.76 -8.02
N GLY A 229 -3.82 10.21 -6.87
CA GLY A 229 -3.55 9.54 -5.60
C GLY A 229 -4.14 8.12 -5.52
N VAL A 230 -5.34 7.91 -6.07
CA VAL A 230 -5.94 6.58 -6.13
C VAL A 230 -5.16 5.66 -7.08
N LEU A 231 -4.75 6.14 -8.26
CA LEU A 231 -3.95 5.34 -9.20
C LEU A 231 -2.62 4.92 -8.60
N GLU A 232 -1.94 5.82 -7.87
CA GLU A 232 -0.68 5.49 -7.20
C GLU A 232 -0.87 4.41 -6.14
N THR A 233 -2.02 4.39 -5.44
CA THR A 233 -2.34 3.35 -4.45
C THR A 233 -2.43 1.97 -5.10
N TYR A 234 -3.14 1.84 -6.23
CA TYR A 234 -3.20 0.58 -6.98
C TYR A 234 -1.86 0.20 -7.58
N ARG A 235 -1.12 1.18 -8.11
CA ARG A 235 0.19 0.97 -8.70
C ARG A 235 1.18 0.37 -7.70
N ILE A 236 1.20 0.87 -6.46
CA ILE A 236 2.05 0.32 -5.38
C ILE A 236 1.73 -1.15 -5.09
N LEU A 237 0.46 -1.57 -5.22
CA LEU A 237 0.07 -2.96 -5.01
C LEU A 237 0.38 -3.86 -6.22
N VAL A 238 0.07 -3.41 -7.44
CA VAL A 238 0.17 -4.22 -8.68
C VAL A 238 1.59 -4.23 -9.26
N GLU A 239 2.25 -3.08 -9.30
CA GLU A 239 3.58 -2.89 -9.90
C GLU A 239 4.69 -2.84 -8.82
N ASN A 240 4.46 -3.49 -7.66
CA ASN A 240 5.34 -3.37 -6.50
C ASN A 240 6.80 -3.81 -6.78
N LYS A 241 7.00 -4.86 -7.60
CA LYS A 241 8.34 -5.34 -7.97
C LYS A 241 9.18 -4.28 -8.69
N GLU A 242 8.56 -3.43 -9.52
CA GLU A 242 9.24 -2.29 -10.16
C GLU A 242 9.50 -1.15 -9.18
N TYR A 243 8.59 -0.94 -8.22
CA TYR A 243 8.72 0.08 -7.18
C TYR A 243 9.85 -0.24 -6.18
N SER A 244 9.93 -1.49 -5.73
CA SER A 244 10.96 -2.02 -4.82
C SER A 244 12.34 -2.11 -5.49
N ASN A 245 12.41 -2.30 -6.82
CA ASN A 245 13.68 -2.31 -7.55
C ASN A 245 14.27 -0.92 -7.83
N ARG A 246 13.57 0.19 -7.51
CA ARG A 246 14.18 1.53 -7.60
C ARG A 246 15.43 1.57 -6.74
N PHE A 247 16.55 1.95 -7.33
CA PHE A 247 17.90 2.02 -6.74
C PHE A 247 17.94 2.54 -5.29
N ILE A 248 17.09 3.53 -4.97
CA ILE A 248 16.91 4.14 -3.65
C ILE A 248 16.52 3.11 -2.56
N PHE A 249 15.72 2.11 -2.90
CA PHE A 249 15.25 1.08 -1.99
C PHE A 249 16.35 0.05 -1.66
N LYS A 250 17.14 -0.37 -2.67
CA LYS A 250 18.34 -1.20 -2.47
C LYS A 250 19.37 -0.49 -1.59
N LEU A 251 19.53 0.83 -1.77
CA LEU A 251 20.41 1.66 -0.95
C LEU A 251 19.92 1.73 0.51
N LYS A 252 18.63 2.01 0.75
CA LYS A 252 18.05 2.04 2.10
C LYS A 252 18.14 0.69 2.82
N LYS A 253 17.89 -0.42 2.13
CA LYS A 253 18.05 -1.78 2.69
C LYS A 253 19.50 -2.07 3.08
N LYS A 254 20.47 -1.61 2.28
CA LYS A 254 21.91 -1.76 2.54
C LYS A 254 22.37 -0.94 3.75
N VAL A 255 21.84 0.28 3.91
CA VAL A 255 22.13 1.12 5.08
C VAL A 255 21.52 0.54 6.35
N ARG A 256 20.25 0.12 6.32
CA ARG A 256 19.57 -0.46 7.49
C ARG A 256 20.26 -1.73 8.00
N LYS A 257 20.61 -2.65 7.11
CA LYS A 257 21.38 -3.86 7.47
C LYS A 257 22.73 -3.57 8.13
N LYS A 258 23.32 -2.40 7.86
CA LYS A 258 24.62 -1.98 8.40
C LYS A 258 24.49 -1.34 9.78
N VAL A 259 23.33 -0.75 10.07
CA VAL A 259 22.99 -0.16 11.37
C VAL A 259 22.53 -1.24 12.35
N ASP A 260 21.73 -2.20 11.89
CA ASP A 260 21.27 -3.33 12.71
C ASP A 260 22.40 -4.35 13.02
N SER A 261 23.57 -4.19 12.39
CA SER A 261 24.78 -5.01 12.59
C SER A 261 25.88 -4.33 13.41
N LEU A 262 25.61 -3.14 13.95
CA LEU A 262 26.48 -2.36 14.84
C LEU A 262 25.89 -2.38 16.25
#